data_AF-A0A8B9JEK4-F1
#
_entry.id   AF-A0A8B9JEK4-F1
#
_cell.length_a   1.000
_cell.length_b   1.000
_cell.length_c   1.000
_cell.angle_alpha   90.00
_cell.angle_beta   90.00
_cell.angle_gamma   90.00
#
_symmetry.space_group_name_H-M   'P 1'
#
loop_
_entity.id
_entity.type
_entity.pdbx_description
1 polymer ?
#
loop_
_entity_poly.entity_id
_entity_poly.type
_entity_poly.pdbx_seq_one_letter_code
_entity_poly.pdbx_strand_id
1 'polypeptide(L)'
;MHVLLHTFIRKTCTIEMSYMLFLQGSEVIFKVALSLLGSHKPLILQHDNLESIVDFIKTTLPNLGLVQMEKTINQVFEMDISKQLQAYEVEYHVLQDELLDGPSTLNQSQRAAQLEKTNGSLRQQNLDLLEEVQVLYTHHREWKPVLHTFPELVSTRRHSFPAYVTRRPGFNELQI
;
A
#
# COMPACT_ATOMS: atom_id res chain seq x y z
N MET A 1 18.29 22.21 4.60
CA MET A 1 18.37 23.02 3.37
C MET A 1 18.18 24.50 3.65
N HIS A 2 17.03 24.95 4.18
CA HIS A 2 16.72 26.37 4.44
C HIS A 2 17.75 27.11 5.33
N VAL A 3 18.27 26.46 6.39
CA VAL A 3 19.22 27.07 7.33
C VAL A 3 20.64 27.20 6.74
N LEU A 4 21.04 26.26 5.88
CA LEU A 4 22.34 26.31 5.19
C LEU A 4 22.33 27.37 4.11
N LEU A 5 21.22 27.48 3.36
CA LEU A 5 21.04 28.50 2.35
C LEU A 5 21.00 29.91 2.95
N HIS A 6 20.33 30.09 4.08
CA HIS A 6 20.27 31.36 4.79
C HIS A 6 21.63 31.77 5.37
N THR A 7 22.46 30.83 5.81
CA THR A 7 23.82 31.14 6.31
C THR A 7 24.79 31.45 5.17
N PHE A 8 24.64 30.75 4.03
CA PHE A 8 25.42 30.96 2.81
C PHE A 8 25.15 32.33 2.16
N ILE A 9 23.88 32.75 2.09
CA ILE A 9 23.48 34.06 1.55
C ILE A 9 23.92 35.22 2.47
N ARG A 10 23.96 35.00 3.79
CA ARG A 10 24.18 36.07 4.78
C ARG A 10 25.64 36.53 4.92
N LYS A 11 26.63 35.71 4.56
CA LYS A 11 28.05 36.04 4.81
C LYS A 11 28.84 36.62 3.65
N THR A 12 28.45 36.41 2.39
CA THR A 12 29.34 36.76 1.27
C THR A 12 28.64 37.43 0.08
N CYS A 13 27.31 37.59 0.11
CA CYS A 13 26.56 37.94 -1.12
C CYS A 13 25.23 38.67 -0.88
N THR A 14 25.08 39.44 0.20
CA THR A 14 23.77 39.96 0.58
C THR A 14 23.20 41.02 -0.39
N ILE A 15 24.03 41.73 -1.17
CA ILE A 15 23.56 42.80 -2.06
C ILE A 15 23.37 42.31 -3.51
N GLU A 16 24.34 41.58 -4.08
CA GLU A 16 24.26 41.09 -5.47
C GLU A 16 23.29 39.90 -5.63
N MET A 17 23.32 38.92 -4.71
CA MET A 17 22.43 37.74 -4.83
C MET A 17 20.97 38.06 -4.47
N SER A 18 20.73 39.07 -3.63
CA SER A 18 19.35 39.50 -3.34
C SER A 18 18.72 40.18 -4.55
N TYR A 19 19.50 40.94 -5.32
CA TYR A 19 19.07 41.50 -6.59
C TYR A 19 18.76 40.41 -7.63
N MET A 20 19.62 39.40 -7.77
CA MET A 20 19.38 38.30 -8.70
C MET A 20 18.17 37.42 -8.30
N LEU A 21 17.98 37.14 -7.01
CA LEU A 21 16.81 36.41 -6.50
C LEU A 21 15.49 37.14 -6.79
N PHE A 22 15.48 38.48 -6.68
CA PHE A 22 14.29 39.28 -6.96
C PHE A 22 14.03 39.42 -8.47
N LEU A 23 15.08 39.51 -9.29
CA LEU A 23 14.95 39.73 -10.73
C LEU A 23 14.70 38.45 -11.54
N GLN A 24 15.23 37.30 -11.09
CA GLN A 24 15.28 36.05 -11.87
C GLN A 24 14.63 34.84 -11.14
N GLY A 25 14.10 35.05 -9.93
CA GLY A 25 13.33 34.04 -9.18
C GLY A 25 14.17 33.00 -8.43
N SER A 26 13.52 31.95 -7.91
CA SER A 26 14.16 30.89 -7.13
C SER A 26 15.13 30.01 -7.95
N GLU A 27 15.10 30.10 -9.27
CA GLU A 27 15.99 29.37 -10.19
C GLU A 27 17.47 29.72 -9.95
N VAL A 28 17.76 30.94 -9.51
CA VAL A 28 19.12 31.39 -9.19
C VAL A 28 19.76 30.52 -8.09
N ILE A 29 18.96 29.99 -7.17
CA ILE A 29 19.44 29.09 -6.11
C ILE A 29 20.06 27.83 -6.72
N PHE A 30 19.41 27.26 -7.73
CA PHE A 30 19.90 26.07 -8.42
C PHE A 30 21.16 26.38 -9.24
N LYS A 31 21.20 27.53 -9.93
CA LYS A 31 22.38 27.97 -10.69
C LYS A 31 23.60 28.14 -9.78
N VAL A 32 23.43 28.84 -8.66
CA VAL A 32 24.49 29.07 -7.67
C VAL A 32 24.95 27.74 -7.08
N ALA A 33 24.03 26.87 -6.65
CA ALA A 33 24.39 25.56 -6.13
C ALA A 33 25.19 24.74 -7.15
N LEU A 34 24.73 24.66 -8.40
CA LEU A 34 25.38 23.89 -9.47
C LEU A 34 26.76 24.46 -9.83
N SER A 35 26.91 25.78 -9.91
CA SER A 35 28.21 26.42 -10.20
C SER A 35 29.23 26.17 -9.09
N LEU A 36 28.80 26.24 -7.82
CA LEU A 36 29.63 25.94 -6.67
C LEU A 36 30.04 24.46 -6.63
N LEU A 37 29.06 23.55 -6.72
CA LEU A 37 29.32 22.11 -6.74
C LEU A 37 30.19 21.71 -7.94
N GLY A 38 29.98 22.32 -9.11
CA GLY A 38 30.77 22.11 -10.30
C GLY A 38 32.21 22.56 -10.14
N SER A 39 32.43 23.73 -9.54
CA SER A 39 33.76 24.29 -9.28
C SER A 39 34.58 23.47 -8.28
N HIS A 40 33.92 22.83 -7.31
CA HIS A 40 34.57 21.99 -6.29
C HIS A 40 34.45 20.49 -6.56
N LYS A 41 33.92 20.06 -7.71
CA LYS A 41 33.81 18.65 -8.12
C LYS A 41 35.09 17.82 -7.88
N PRO A 42 36.30 18.26 -8.25
CA PRO A 42 37.50 17.46 -8.02
C PRO A 42 37.87 17.31 -6.53
N LEU A 43 37.49 18.26 -5.68
CA LEU A 43 37.72 18.21 -4.24
C LEU A 43 36.68 17.31 -3.55
N ILE A 44 35.42 17.35 -4.03
CA ILE A 44 34.36 16.47 -3.55
C ILE A 44 34.67 15.00 -3.87
N LEU A 45 35.20 14.71 -5.06
CA LEU A 45 35.57 13.36 -5.49
C LEU A 45 36.78 12.76 -4.76
N GLN A 46 37.53 13.57 -3.98
CA GLN A 46 38.62 13.07 -3.15
C GLN A 46 38.15 12.52 -1.79
N HIS A 47 36.89 12.75 -1.43
CA HIS A 47 36.33 12.27 -0.17
C HIS A 47 35.61 10.94 -0.38
N ASP A 48 36.06 9.90 0.33
CA ASP A 48 35.49 8.54 0.22
C ASP A 48 34.24 8.32 1.08
N ASN A 49 33.91 9.26 1.98
CA ASN A 49 32.78 9.13 2.91
C ASN A 49 31.79 10.30 2.78
N LEU A 50 30.49 9.97 2.84
CA LEU A 50 29.40 10.94 2.75
C LEU A 50 29.46 12.00 3.86
N GLU A 51 29.90 11.63 5.06
CA GLU A 51 30.08 12.57 6.17
C GLU A 51 31.11 13.64 5.83
N SER A 52 32.26 13.25 5.27
CA SER A 52 33.34 14.16 4.87
C SER A 52 32.92 15.07 3.71
N ILE A 53 32.13 14.55 2.75
CA ILE A 53 31.54 15.34 1.66
C ILE A 53 30.59 16.39 2.22
N VAL A 54 29.69 16.00 3.12
CA VAL A 54 28.71 16.92 3.73
C VAL A 54 29.42 17.96 4.60
N ASP A 55 30.48 17.58 5.32
CA ASP A 55 31.26 18.50 6.13
C ASP A 55 32.03 19.50 5.27
N PHE A 56 32.61 19.06 4.15
CA PHE A 56 33.23 19.95 3.15
C PHE A 56 32.21 20.97 2.58
N ILE A 57 31.01 20.51 2.23
CA ILE A 57 29.90 21.38 1.77
C ILE A 57 29.49 22.37 2.87
N LYS A 58 29.53 21.98 4.14
CA LYS A 58 29.14 22.87 5.25
C LYS A 58 30.21 23.86 5.65
N THR A 59 31.49 23.49 5.56
CA THR A 59 32.61 24.26 6.12
C THR A 59 33.40 25.02 5.06
N THR A 60 33.59 24.44 3.87
CA THR A 60 34.49 24.99 2.85
C THR A 60 33.74 25.89 1.87
N LEU A 61 32.52 25.51 1.47
CA LEU A 61 31.67 26.35 0.61
C LEU A 61 31.39 27.76 1.19
N PRO A 62 31.04 27.94 2.47
CA PRO A 62 30.83 29.30 2.99
C PRO A 62 32.12 30.11 3.17
N ASN A 63 33.30 29.47 3.13
CA ASN A 63 34.61 30.10 3.33
C ASN A 63 35.37 30.36 2.02
N LEU A 64 34.65 30.44 0.89
CA LEU A 64 35.25 30.70 -0.41
C LEU A 64 35.86 32.10 -0.49
N GLY A 65 37.08 32.17 -1.04
CA GLY A 65 37.77 33.43 -1.27
C GLY A 65 37.07 34.29 -2.32
N LEU A 66 37.26 35.62 -2.25
CA LEU A 66 36.61 36.61 -3.12
C LEU A 66 36.73 36.29 -4.62
N VAL A 67 37.91 35.85 -5.07
CA VAL A 67 38.17 35.49 -6.47
C VAL A 67 37.34 34.31 -6.95
N GLN A 68 37.07 33.33 -6.07
CA GLN A 68 36.22 32.19 -6.43
C GLN A 68 34.74 32.57 -6.46
N MET A 69 34.35 33.52 -5.60
CA MET A 69 32.98 34.04 -5.60
C MET A 69 32.67 34.83 -6.87
N GLU A 70 33.60 35.69 -7.32
CA GLU A 70 33.45 36.45 -8.56
C GLU A 70 33.34 35.54 -9.79
N LYS A 71 34.16 34.47 -9.85
CA LYS A 71 34.06 33.45 -10.90
C LYS A 71 32.72 32.71 -10.86
N THR A 72 32.21 32.40 -9.66
CA THR A 72 30.90 31.76 -9.47
C THR A 72 29.77 32.66 -9.96
N ILE A 73 29.81 33.96 -9.64
CA ILE A 73 28.80 34.94 -10.08
C ILE A 73 28.75 35.02 -11.61
N ASN A 74 29.91 35.14 -12.27
CA ASN A 74 29.97 35.21 -13.73
C ASN A 74 29.44 33.93 -14.39
N GLN A 75 29.78 32.75 -13.85
CA GLN A 75 29.24 31.48 -14.34
C GLN A 75 27.72 31.37 -14.13
N VAL A 76 27.20 31.79 -12.99
CA VAL A 76 25.75 31.77 -12.70
C VAL A 76 24.98 32.67 -13.69
N PHE A 77 25.59 33.78 -14.11
CA PHE A 77 25.03 34.66 -15.13
C PHE A 77 24.97 34.02 -16.52
N GLU A 78 26.01 33.28 -16.90
CA GLU A 78 26.07 32.57 -18.19
C GLU A 78 25.26 31.27 -18.21
N MET A 79 24.99 30.68 -17.04
CA MET A 79 24.23 29.44 -16.91
C MET A 79 22.73 29.67 -17.19
N ASP A 80 22.24 29.10 -18.28
CA ASP A 80 20.83 28.91 -18.56
C ASP A 80 20.43 27.45 -18.33
N ILE A 81 19.67 27.21 -17.25
CA ILE A 81 19.13 25.90 -16.89
C ILE A 81 17.60 25.89 -16.90
N SER A 82 16.94 26.99 -17.31
CA SER A 82 15.48 27.12 -17.14
C SER A 82 14.73 26.06 -17.95
N LYS A 83 15.19 25.76 -19.17
CA LYS A 83 14.62 24.68 -19.99
C LYS A 83 14.88 23.28 -19.40
N GLN A 84 16.04 23.08 -18.79
CA GLN A 84 16.38 21.81 -18.15
C GLN A 84 15.55 21.60 -16.89
N LEU A 85 15.38 22.64 -16.08
CA LEU A 85 14.56 22.60 -14.87
C LEU A 85 13.10 22.30 -15.21
N GLN A 86 12.57 22.91 -16.28
CA GLN A 86 11.22 22.62 -16.78
C GLN A 86 11.11 21.17 -17.30
N ALA A 87 12.13 20.64 -17.97
CA ALA A 87 12.15 19.24 -18.40
C ALA A 87 12.15 18.28 -17.20
N TYR A 88 12.96 18.57 -16.16
CA TYR A 88 12.97 17.81 -14.92
C TYR A 88 11.67 17.91 -14.13
N GLU A 89 11.00 19.07 -14.17
CA GLU A 89 9.67 19.25 -13.58
C GLU A 89 8.66 18.36 -14.30
N VAL A 90 8.64 18.37 -15.63
CA VAL A 90 7.73 17.51 -16.41
C VAL A 90 8.03 16.03 -16.16
N GLU A 91 9.29 15.62 -16.17
CA GLU A 91 9.70 14.25 -15.88
C GLU A 91 9.28 13.81 -14.46
N TYR A 92 9.44 14.69 -13.47
CA TYR A 92 8.98 14.43 -12.12
C TYR A 92 7.46 14.21 -12.06
N HIS A 93 6.68 15.04 -12.75
CA HIS A 93 5.23 14.86 -12.82
C HIS A 93 4.84 13.58 -13.56
N VAL A 94 5.52 13.23 -14.65
CA VAL A 94 5.27 11.97 -15.36
C VAL A 94 5.55 10.76 -14.46
N LEU A 95 6.69 10.75 -13.75
CA LEU A 95 7.02 9.68 -12.81
C LEU A 95 6.05 9.63 -11.62
N GLN A 96 5.60 10.79 -11.15
CA GLN A 96 4.59 10.89 -10.10
C GLN A 96 3.25 10.33 -10.58
N ASP A 97 2.83 10.67 -11.80
CA ASP A 97 1.62 10.15 -12.43
C ASP A 97 1.72 8.64 -12.67
N GLU A 98 2.86 8.12 -13.11
CA GLU A 98 3.11 6.67 -13.24
C GLU A 98 3.05 5.94 -11.88
N LEU A 99 3.54 6.56 -10.80
CA LEU A 99 3.41 6.02 -9.44
C LEU A 99 1.95 6.09 -8.93
N LEU A 100 1.21 7.13 -9.33
CA LEU A 100 -0.18 7.41 -8.97
C LEU A 100 -1.21 6.75 -9.89
N ASP A 101 -0.78 6.13 -11.00
CA ASP A 101 -1.58 5.19 -11.81
C ASP A 101 -1.73 3.84 -11.07
N GLY A 102 -1.01 3.64 -9.95
CA GLY A 102 -1.48 2.81 -8.85
C GLY A 102 -2.64 3.52 -8.14
N PRO A 103 -3.81 2.86 -7.92
CA PRO A 103 -5.05 3.52 -7.51
C PRO A 103 -4.76 4.47 -6.34
N SER A 104 -5.10 5.76 -6.53
CA SER A 104 -4.88 6.84 -5.57
C SER A 104 -4.96 6.33 -4.14
N THR A 105 -4.01 6.69 -3.28
CA THR A 105 -3.90 6.18 -1.90
C THR A 105 -5.25 6.23 -1.15
N LEU A 106 -6.08 7.24 -1.44
CA LEU A 106 -7.49 7.34 -1.02
C LEU A 106 -8.39 6.23 -1.60
N ASN A 107 -8.37 5.97 -2.92
CA ASN A 107 -9.07 4.82 -3.51
C ASN A 107 -8.55 3.47 -3.01
N GLN A 108 -7.25 3.33 -2.71
CA GLN A 108 -6.68 2.11 -2.16
C GLN A 108 -7.22 1.84 -0.75
N SER A 109 -7.26 2.86 0.13
CA SER A 109 -7.85 2.73 1.46
C SER A 109 -9.36 2.42 1.43
N GLN A 110 -10.12 3.05 0.52
CA GLN A 110 -11.54 2.78 0.34
C GLN A 110 -11.79 1.35 -0.20
N ARG A 111 -11.00 0.90 -1.18
CA ARG A 111 -11.07 -0.48 -1.69
C ARG A 111 -10.67 -1.50 -0.61
N ALA A 112 -9.63 -1.22 0.17
CA ALA A 112 -9.22 -2.07 1.28
C ALA A 112 -10.32 -2.21 2.33
N ALA A 113 -10.96 -1.11 2.73
CA ALA A 113 -12.08 -1.13 3.68
C ALA A 113 -13.29 -1.91 3.12
N GLN A 114 -13.58 -1.79 1.83
CA GLN A 114 -14.66 -2.53 1.19
C GLN A 114 -14.37 -4.03 1.06
N LEU A 115 -13.11 -4.38 0.77
CA LEU A 115 -12.63 -5.76 0.79
C LEU A 115 -12.69 -6.36 2.20
N GLU A 116 -12.29 -5.63 3.23
CA GLU A 116 -12.34 -6.08 4.62
C GLU A 116 -13.78 -6.33 5.08
N LYS A 117 -14.71 -5.43 4.73
CA LYS A 117 -16.15 -5.61 4.99
C LYS A 117 -16.70 -6.85 4.28
N THR A 118 -16.34 -7.05 3.01
CA THR A 118 -16.79 -8.21 2.23
C THR A 118 -16.20 -9.51 2.78
N ASN A 119 -14.92 -9.51 3.14
CA ASN A 119 -14.23 -10.65 3.74
C ASN A 119 -14.80 -11.00 5.11
N GLY A 120 -15.13 -10.00 5.94
CA GLY A 120 -15.85 -10.20 7.19
C GLY A 120 -17.21 -10.87 6.99
N SER A 121 -17.99 -10.40 6.01
CA SER A 121 -19.27 -11.03 5.65
C SER A 121 -19.12 -12.48 5.17
N LEU A 122 -18.12 -12.75 4.33
CA LEU A 122 -17.83 -14.10 3.83
C LEU A 122 -17.35 -15.04 4.95
N ARG A 123 -16.59 -14.50 5.92
CA ARG A 123 -16.15 -15.26 7.10
C ARG A 123 -17.32 -15.63 8.00
N GLN A 124 -18.27 -14.72 8.18
CA GLN A 124 -19.49 -15.01 8.93
C GLN A 124 -20.31 -16.09 8.23
N GLN A 125 -20.53 -15.97 6.92
CA GLN A 125 -21.25 -17.00 6.16
C GLN A 125 -20.56 -18.37 6.22
N ASN A 126 -19.22 -18.40 6.14
CA ASN A 126 -18.48 -19.66 6.32
C ASN A 126 -18.69 -20.25 7.72
N LEU A 127 -18.72 -19.40 8.76
CA LEU A 127 -18.96 -19.86 10.12
C LEU A 127 -20.37 -20.43 10.29
N ASP A 128 -21.38 -19.73 9.78
CA ASP A 128 -22.78 -20.16 9.85
C ASP A 128 -22.99 -21.49 9.10
N LEU A 129 -22.39 -21.65 7.91
CA LEU A 129 -22.43 -22.90 7.15
C LEU A 129 -21.72 -24.05 7.87
N LEU A 130 -20.58 -23.78 8.53
CA LEU A 130 -19.89 -24.79 9.33
C LEU A 130 -20.73 -25.22 10.53
N GLU A 131 -21.46 -24.30 11.16
CA GLU A 131 -22.37 -24.60 12.25
C GLU A 131 -23.56 -25.45 11.77
N GLU A 132 -24.17 -25.11 10.63
CA GLU A 132 -25.26 -25.89 10.04
C GLU A 132 -24.81 -27.32 9.72
N VAL A 133 -23.63 -27.46 9.12
CA VAL A 133 -23.02 -28.77 8.87
C VAL A 133 -22.81 -29.54 10.17
N GLN A 134 -22.32 -28.89 11.23
CA GLN A 134 -22.14 -29.50 12.55
C GLN A 134 -23.47 -29.99 13.14
N VAL A 135 -24.54 -29.20 13.03
CA VAL A 135 -25.88 -29.57 13.49
C VAL A 135 -26.43 -30.77 12.71
N LEU A 136 -26.21 -30.82 11.40
CA LEU A 136 -26.59 -31.99 10.60
C LEU A 136 -25.79 -33.23 10.98
N TYR A 137 -24.49 -33.09 11.29
CA TYR A 137 -23.68 -34.19 11.80
C TYR A 137 -24.11 -34.67 13.18
N THR A 138 -24.47 -33.78 14.10
CA THR A 138 -24.98 -34.18 15.43
C THR A 138 -26.32 -34.88 15.30
N HIS A 139 -27.23 -34.35 14.48
CA HIS A 139 -28.50 -34.99 14.17
C HIS A 139 -28.27 -36.37 13.53
N HIS A 140 -27.41 -36.48 12.52
CA HIS A 140 -27.10 -37.78 11.92
C HIS A 140 -26.54 -38.77 12.95
N ARG A 141 -25.66 -38.33 13.84
CA ARG A 141 -25.12 -39.16 14.94
C ARG A 141 -26.20 -39.63 15.90
N GLU A 142 -27.18 -38.78 16.21
CA GLU A 142 -28.30 -39.08 17.11
C GLU A 142 -29.28 -40.09 16.50
N TRP A 143 -29.59 -39.96 15.21
CA TRP A 143 -30.49 -40.88 14.51
C TRP A 143 -29.82 -42.20 14.10
N LYS A 144 -28.49 -42.25 14.03
CA LYS A 144 -27.72 -43.45 13.68
C LYS A 144 -28.05 -44.69 14.55
N PRO A 145 -28.07 -44.61 15.90
CA PRO A 145 -28.46 -45.74 16.74
C PRO A 145 -29.94 -46.11 16.57
N VAL A 146 -30.84 -45.13 16.43
CA VAL A 146 -32.27 -45.38 16.22
C VAL A 146 -32.51 -46.18 14.94
N LEU A 147 -31.82 -45.81 13.85
CA LEU A 147 -31.89 -46.52 12.58
C LEU A 147 -31.34 -47.95 12.69
N HIS A 148 -30.27 -48.15 13.46
CA HIS A 148 -29.67 -49.46 13.68
C HIS A 148 -30.51 -50.40 14.55
N THR A 149 -31.23 -49.87 15.54
CA THR A 149 -32.11 -50.64 16.44
C THR A 149 -33.49 -50.90 15.82
N PHE A 150 -33.87 -50.17 14.77
CA PHE A 150 -35.17 -50.28 14.12
C PHE A 150 -35.52 -51.69 13.61
N PRO A 151 -34.63 -52.45 12.94
CA PRO A 151 -34.92 -53.81 12.49
C PRO A 151 -35.18 -54.80 13.63
N GLU A 152 -34.46 -54.65 14.75
CA GLU A 152 -34.63 -55.48 15.95
C GLU A 152 -35.96 -55.21 16.66
N LEU A 153 -36.38 -53.94 16.74
CA LEU A 153 -37.68 -53.55 17.31
C LEU A 153 -38.85 -54.06 16.44
N VAL A 154 -38.70 -54.02 15.11
CA VAL A 154 -39.70 -54.57 14.18
C VAL A 154 -39.80 -56.09 14.31
N SER A 155 -38.67 -56.78 14.47
CA SER A 155 -38.65 -58.23 14.70
C SER A 155 -39.28 -58.59 16.05
N THR A 156 -38.96 -57.87 17.12
CA THR A 156 -39.51 -58.08 18.47
C THR A 156 -41.02 -57.86 18.53
N ARG A 157 -41.54 -56.84 17.84
CA ARG A 157 -42.99 -56.64 17.70
C ARG A 157 -43.66 -57.75 16.90
N ARG A 158 -43.04 -58.22 15.81
CA ARG A 158 -43.60 -59.30 14.98
C ARG A 158 -43.78 -60.61 15.77
N HIS A 159 -42.87 -60.91 16.71
CA HIS A 159 -42.97 -62.09 17.56
C HIS A 159 -43.92 -61.92 18.77
N SER A 160 -44.28 -60.69 19.14
CA SER A 160 -45.23 -60.40 20.24
C SER A 160 -46.70 -60.26 19.79
N PHE A 161 -47.02 -60.40 18.49
CA PHE A 161 -48.41 -60.43 18.02
C PHE A 161 -48.98 -61.86 18.14
N PRO A 162 -49.93 -62.13 19.06
CA PRO A 162 -50.62 -63.41 19.08
C PRO A 162 -51.51 -63.53 17.84
N ALA A 163 -51.46 -64.68 17.17
CA ALA A 163 -52.25 -65.00 15.99
C ALA A 163 -53.75 -65.11 16.35
N TYR A 164 -54.46 -63.99 16.41
CA TYR A 164 -55.93 -63.97 16.43
C TYR A 164 -56.46 -63.33 15.14
N VAL A 165 -56.50 -64.13 14.07
CA VAL A 165 -57.42 -63.88 12.95
C VAL A 165 -58.11 -65.20 12.63
N THR A 166 -59.11 -65.55 13.43
CA THR A 166 -60.07 -66.61 13.11
C THR A 166 -61.00 -66.07 12.01
N ARG A 167 -61.08 -66.83 10.90
CA ARG A 167 -62.01 -66.66 9.76
C ARG A 167 -63.40 -66.17 10.19
N ARG A 168 -63.92 -65.13 9.56
CA ARG A 168 -65.38 -65.02 9.32
C ARG A 168 -65.73 -65.82 8.05
N PRO A 169 -66.63 -66.80 8.10
CA PRO A 169 -67.23 -67.38 6.91
C PRO A 169 -68.44 -66.54 6.50
N GLY A 170 -68.59 -66.29 5.19
CA GLY A 170 -69.81 -65.74 4.62
C GLY A 170 -69.58 -64.47 3.80
N PHE A 171 -69.17 -64.65 2.55
CA PHE A 171 -69.75 -63.93 1.42
C PHE A 171 -69.58 -64.82 0.18
N ASN A 172 -70.73 -65.22 -0.37
CA ASN A 172 -70.91 -66.41 -1.18
C ASN A 172 -70.48 -66.17 -2.64
N GLU A 173 -69.76 -67.13 -3.22
CA GLU A 173 -70.02 -67.53 -4.61
C GLU A 173 -71.39 -68.21 -4.63
N LEU A 174 -72.36 -67.62 -5.31
CA LEU A 174 -73.49 -68.32 -5.91
C LEU A 174 -74.03 -67.45 -7.04
N GLN A 175 -73.94 -68.01 -8.25
CA GLN A 175 -74.59 -67.52 -9.47
C GLN A 175 -76.11 -67.69 -9.38
N ILE A 176 -76.81 -66.85 -10.17
CA ILE A 176 -78.26 -66.72 -10.46
C ILE A 176 -78.95 -65.64 -9.64
#